data_AF-A0AAV5HS75-F1
#
_entry.id   AF-A0AAV5HS75-F1
#
_cell.length_a   1.000
_cell.length_b   1.000
_cell.length_c   1.000
_cell.angle_alpha   90.00
_cell.angle_beta   90.00
_cell.angle_gamma   90.00
#
_symmetry.space_group_name_H-M   'P 1'
#
loop_
_entity.id
_entity.type
_entity.pdbx_description
1 polymer ?
#
loop_
_entity_poly.entity_id
_entity_poly.type
_entity_poly.pdbx_seq_one_letter_code
_entity_poly.pdbx_strand_id
1 'polypeptide(L)'
;MDTQRLVNHCFMSHKVGLRTLHLGLHRAVCVLLGWDTALPVEAITWVPQVLPEAEALAQKDDLILWPPIVVIHNISMSNNMPQEQQVIPMEEVQAYLRGKGLIAGKVTVCLGRPADQSVIVVKFLGTFSGLANAEKLHKYFADNKRGRVEFQGIISGDGKSSSSTEKDNEGDKLEEQLLYGYMAISEDLDRLDFNNRKWSVIKSRKEIQDLANAPVKLNDR
;
A
#
# COMPACT_ATOMS: atom_id res chain seq x y z
N MET A 1 17.90 -11.26 -15.66
CA MET A 1 18.85 -10.46 -14.85
C MET A 1 19.04 -11.20 -13.55
N ASP A 2 20.28 -11.43 -13.11
CA ASP A 2 20.56 -12.14 -11.86
C ASP A 2 20.47 -11.15 -10.69
N THR A 3 19.30 -11.09 -10.06
CA THR A 3 19.02 -10.13 -8.97
C THR A 3 19.90 -10.38 -7.76
N GLN A 4 20.25 -11.64 -7.47
CA GLN A 4 21.14 -11.98 -6.36
C GLN A 4 22.55 -11.43 -6.58
N ARG A 5 23.09 -11.53 -7.80
CA ARG A 5 24.38 -10.90 -8.14
C ARG A 5 24.36 -9.38 -8.00
N LEU A 6 23.27 -8.72 -8.39
CA LEU A 6 23.12 -7.28 -8.22
C LEU A 6 23.13 -6.88 -6.74
N VAL A 7 22.33 -7.56 -5.92
CA VAL A 7 22.25 -7.28 -4.48
C VAL A 7 23.58 -7.56 -3.79
N ASN A 8 24.27 -8.65 -4.14
CA ASN A 8 25.60 -8.92 -3.63
C ASN A 8 26.62 -7.86 -4.05
N HIS A 9 26.59 -7.39 -5.32
CA HIS A 9 27.43 -6.27 -5.76
C HIS A 9 27.16 -5.02 -4.92
N CYS A 10 25.90 -4.65 -4.73
CA CYS A 10 25.52 -3.50 -3.91
C CYS A 10 26.01 -3.65 -2.47
N PHE A 11 25.89 -4.83 -1.87
CA PHE A 11 26.37 -5.10 -0.52
C PHE A 11 27.90 -5.02 -0.39
N MET A 12 28.64 -5.58 -1.35
CA MET A 12 30.10 -5.68 -1.29
C MET A 12 30.84 -4.47 -1.86
N SER A 13 30.15 -3.57 -2.56
CA SER A 13 30.82 -2.46 -3.24
C SER A 13 31.36 -1.42 -2.27
N HIS A 14 32.68 -1.21 -2.32
CA HIS A 14 33.43 -0.19 -1.57
C HIS A 14 33.70 1.07 -2.40
N LYS A 15 32.97 1.27 -3.52
CA LYS A 15 33.18 2.44 -4.38
C LYS A 15 32.94 3.73 -3.60
N VAL A 16 34.00 4.53 -3.49
CA VAL A 16 34.01 5.80 -2.75
C VAL A 16 32.90 6.71 -3.27
N GLY A 17 32.16 7.32 -2.34
CA GLY A 17 31.04 8.21 -2.65
C GLY A 17 29.73 7.51 -3.06
N LEU A 18 29.72 6.20 -3.30
CA LEU A 18 28.51 5.46 -3.71
C LEU A 18 28.02 4.44 -2.68
N ARG A 19 28.69 4.31 -1.52
CA ARG A 19 28.35 3.30 -0.50
C ARG A 19 26.89 3.39 -0.06
N THR A 20 26.41 4.58 0.26
CA THR A 20 25.01 4.80 0.68
C THR A 20 24.01 4.44 -0.41
N LEU A 21 24.31 4.77 -1.67
CA LEU A 21 23.44 4.44 -2.80
C LEU A 21 23.38 2.93 -3.04
N HIS A 22 24.51 2.24 -2.94
CA HIS A 22 24.54 0.79 -3.05
C HIS A 22 23.79 0.11 -1.91
N LEU A 23 24.01 0.53 -0.66
CA LEU A 23 23.27 -0.02 0.49
C LEU A 23 21.77 0.29 0.42
N GLY A 24 21.41 1.47 -0.09
CA GLY A 24 20.01 1.83 -0.35
C GLY A 24 19.36 0.92 -1.40
N LEU A 25 20.06 0.66 -2.53
CA LEU A 25 19.58 -0.24 -3.56
C LEU A 25 19.49 -1.69 -3.07
N HIS A 26 20.49 -2.15 -2.31
CA HIS A 26 20.48 -3.46 -1.63
C HIS A 26 19.22 -3.61 -0.78
N ARG A 27 18.98 -2.66 0.14
CA ARG A 27 17.81 -2.69 1.03
C ARG A 27 16.50 -2.66 0.24
N ALA A 28 16.40 -1.80 -0.77
CA ALA A 28 15.19 -1.68 -1.59
C ALA A 28 14.84 -3.00 -2.30
N VAL A 29 15.83 -3.64 -2.91
CA VAL A 29 15.61 -4.93 -3.59
C VAL A 29 15.25 -6.03 -2.57
N CYS A 30 15.91 -6.06 -1.41
CA CYS A 30 15.57 -7.03 -0.36
C CYS A 30 14.11 -6.91 0.06
N VAL A 31 13.61 -5.69 0.35
CA VAL A 31 12.19 -5.49 0.72
C VAL A 31 11.25 -5.94 -0.40
N LEU A 32 11.53 -5.59 -1.66
CA LEU A 32 10.67 -5.97 -2.79
C LEU A 32 10.57 -7.49 -2.96
N LEU A 33 11.66 -8.21 -2.71
CA LEU A 33 11.73 -9.66 -2.84
C LEU A 33 11.37 -10.42 -1.55
N GLY A 34 11.01 -9.73 -0.47
CA GLY A 34 10.71 -10.34 0.82
C GLY A 34 11.94 -11.00 1.47
N TRP A 35 13.12 -10.42 1.25
CA TRP A 35 14.37 -10.85 1.87
C TRP A 35 14.68 -10.01 3.10
N ASP A 36 15.42 -10.61 4.04
CA ASP A 36 15.90 -9.90 5.21
C ASP A 36 16.78 -8.70 4.82
N THR A 37 16.52 -7.59 5.49
CA THR A 37 17.24 -6.32 5.32
C THR A 37 18.31 -6.10 6.38
N ALA A 38 18.34 -6.92 7.44
CA ALA A 38 19.38 -6.87 8.44
C ALA A 38 20.74 -7.14 7.79
N LEU A 39 21.69 -6.23 8.02
CA LEU A 39 23.07 -6.41 7.61
C LEU A 39 23.82 -6.96 8.82
N PRO A 40 24.27 -8.23 8.81
CA PRO A 40 25.13 -8.71 9.89
C PRO A 40 26.42 -7.90 9.86
N VAL A 41 26.75 -7.27 10.99
CA VAL A 41 27.90 -6.35 11.14
C VAL A 41 29.23 -7.02 10.78
N GLU A 42 29.27 -8.36 10.80
CA GLU A 42 30.47 -9.19 10.59
C GLU A 42 30.42 -10.02 9.29
N ALA A 43 29.38 -9.88 8.46
CA ALA A 43 29.23 -10.71 7.27
C ALA A 43 30.23 -10.32 6.17
N ILE A 44 31.17 -11.21 5.89
CA ILE A 44 32.12 -11.11 4.77
C ILE A 44 31.41 -11.32 3.42
N THR A 45 30.33 -12.12 3.42
CA THR A 45 29.52 -12.43 2.23
C THR A 45 28.03 -12.28 2.57
N TRP A 46 27.26 -11.71 1.65
CA TRP A 46 25.81 -11.61 1.79
C TRP A 46 25.12 -12.78 1.09
N VAL A 47 24.12 -13.35 1.75
CA VAL A 47 23.26 -14.42 1.23
C VAL A 47 21.81 -13.99 1.43
N PRO A 48 20.93 -14.13 0.41
CA PRO A 48 19.51 -13.82 0.58
C PRO A 48 18.87 -14.76 1.59
N GLN A 49 18.23 -14.18 2.61
CA GLN A 49 17.37 -14.90 3.54
C GLN A 49 15.93 -14.52 3.24
N VAL A 50 15.12 -15.47 2.77
CA VAL A 50 13.69 -15.25 2.52
C VAL A 50 12.96 -15.19 3.86
N LEU A 51 12.20 -14.13 4.07
CA LEU A 51 11.39 -13.95 5.27
C LEU A 51 10.07 -14.72 5.16
N PRO A 52 9.46 -15.09 6.30
CA PRO A 52 8.06 -15.47 6.34
C PRO A 52 7.17 -14.41 5.68
N GLU A 53 6.09 -14.84 5.03
CA GLU A 53 5.22 -13.95 4.25
C GLU A 53 4.70 -12.75 5.06
N ALA A 54 4.28 -12.98 6.30
CA ALA A 54 3.81 -11.92 7.19
C ALA A 54 4.89 -10.87 7.50
N GLU A 55 6.14 -11.29 7.67
CA GLU A 55 7.27 -10.38 7.93
C GLU A 55 7.66 -9.61 6.67
N ALA A 56 7.73 -10.28 5.52
CA ALA A 56 7.96 -9.65 4.23
C ALA A 56 6.88 -8.61 3.92
N LEU A 57 5.61 -8.94 4.17
CA LEU A 57 4.49 -8.02 3.99
C LEU A 57 4.59 -6.83 4.95
N ALA A 58 4.93 -7.06 6.22
CA ALA A 58 5.11 -5.98 7.20
C ALA A 58 6.26 -5.02 6.81
N GLN A 59 7.34 -5.52 6.19
CA GLN A 59 8.40 -4.67 5.64
C GLN A 59 7.90 -3.83 4.46
N LYS A 60 7.10 -4.42 3.57
CA LYS A 60 6.51 -3.73 2.42
C LYS A 60 5.48 -2.68 2.83
N ASP A 61 4.60 -3.00 3.78
CA ASP A 61 3.54 -2.12 4.29
C ASP A 61 4.07 -0.94 5.12
N ASP A 62 5.32 -0.99 5.57
CA ASP A 62 6.00 0.17 6.13
C ASP A 62 6.39 1.19 5.06
N LEU A 63 6.72 0.73 3.85
CA LEU A 63 7.18 1.56 2.74
C LEU A 63 6.02 2.04 1.87
N ILE A 64 5.39 3.13 2.31
CA ILE A 64 4.21 3.70 1.67
C ILE A 64 4.56 4.72 0.58
N LEU A 65 3.64 4.94 -0.36
CA LEU A 65 3.69 6.08 -1.26
C LEU A 65 3.38 7.39 -0.51
N TRP A 66 4.18 8.41 -0.80
CA TRP A 66 4.09 9.75 -0.20
C TRP A 66 3.97 10.83 -1.29
N PRO A 67 2.98 11.75 -1.21
CA PRO A 67 2.01 11.93 -0.12
C PRO A 67 1.10 10.70 0.06
N PRO A 68 0.49 10.49 1.24
CA PRO A 68 -0.24 9.25 1.54
C PRO A 68 -1.35 9.00 0.54
N ILE A 69 -1.41 7.77 0.04
CA ILE A 69 -2.37 7.33 -0.96
C ILE A 69 -3.01 6.03 -0.50
N VAL A 70 -4.34 5.94 -0.59
CA VAL A 70 -5.08 4.69 -0.41
C VAL A 70 -5.64 4.27 -1.76
N VAL A 71 -5.39 3.02 -2.15
CA VAL A 71 -5.98 2.37 -3.31
C VAL A 71 -7.29 1.72 -2.88
N ILE A 72 -8.34 1.92 -3.67
CA ILE A 72 -9.65 1.30 -3.49
C ILE A 72 -9.98 0.53 -4.77
N HIS A 73 -10.19 -0.77 -4.64
CA HIS A 73 -10.73 -1.61 -5.71
C HIS A 73 -12.25 -1.61 -5.61
N ASN A 74 -12.88 -1.33 -6.74
CA ASN A 74 -14.30 -1.11 -6.94
C ASN A 74 -14.81 -2.06 -8.03
N ILE A 75 -14.70 -3.35 -7.74
CA ILE A 75 -15.11 -4.41 -8.66
C ILE A 75 -15.96 -5.41 -7.92
N SER A 76 -17.12 -5.75 -8.50
CA SER A 76 -17.79 -6.98 -8.13
C SER A 76 -16.93 -8.15 -8.60
N MET A 77 -16.47 -8.95 -7.64
CA MET A 77 -15.72 -10.17 -7.91
C MET A 77 -16.65 -11.32 -8.36
N SER A 78 -17.90 -11.01 -8.77
CA SER A 78 -18.91 -11.98 -9.17
C SER A 78 -18.88 -12.21 -10.68
N ASN A 79 -18.41 -13.40 -11.04
CA ASN A 79 -18.54 -14.09 -12.33
C ASN A 79 -17.80 -13.49 -13.55
N ASN A 80 -17.25 -14.39 -14.37
CA ASN A 80 -16.36 -14.11 -15.51
C ASN A 80 -17.06 -13.42 -16.72
N MET A 81 -18.21 -12.78 -16.52
CA MET A 81 -18.96 -12.12 -17.57
C MET A 81 -18.81 -10.59 -17.43
N PRO A 82 -18.13 -9.92 -18.36
CA PRO A 82 -17.91 -8.46 -18.30
C PRO A 82 -19.19 -7.62 -18.20
N GLN A 83 -20.33 -8.18 -18.60
CA GLN A 83 -21.65 -7.53 -18.58
C GLN A 83 -22.30 -7.51 -17.18
N GLU A 84 -21.80 -8.31 -16.23
CA GLU A 84 -22.33 -8.41 -14.86
C GLU A 84 -21.42 -7.75 -13.80
N GLN A 85 -20.30 -7.16 -14.21
CA GLN A 85 -19.42 -6.44 -13.29
C GLN A 85 -20.10 -5.16 -12.79
N GLN A 86 -20.42 -5.16 -11.51
CA GLN A 86 -20.99 -3.99 -10.84
C GLN A 86 -19.85 -3.10 -10.38
N VAL A 87 -19.82 -1.88 -10.90
CA VAL A 87 -18.87 -0.84 -10.54
C VAL A 87 -19.67 0.31 -9.96
N ILE A 88 -19.34 0.73 -8.74
CA ILE A 88 -20.00 1.86 -8.10
C ILE A 88 -19.46 3.16 -8.73
N PRO A 89 -20.29 4.11 -9.17
CA PRO A 89 -19.80 5.39 -9.66
C PRO A 89 -18.85 6.07 -8.67
N MET A 90 -17.81 6.75 -9.16
CA MET A 90 -16.81 7.39 -8.30
C MET A 90 -17.45 8.40 -7.34
N GLU A 91 -18.49 9.10 -7.78
CA GLU A 91 -19.26 10.06 -6.98
C GLU A 91 -19.96 9.38 -5.80
N GLU A 92 -20.49 8.18 -6.01
CA GLU A 92 -21.13 7.37 -4.97
C GLU A 92 -20.10 6.82 -3.98
N VAL A 93 -18.95 6.32 -4.47
CA VAL A 93 -17.84 5.92 -3.60
C VAL A 93 -17.38 7.12 -2.76
N GLN A 94 -17.23 8.30 -3.36
CA GLN A 94 -16.85 9.49 -2.62
C GLN A 94 -17.90 9.90 -1.58
N ALA A 95 -19.19 9.84 -1.92
CA ALA A 95 -20.28 10.14 -1.00
C ALA A 95 -20.33 9.16 0.17
N TYR A 96 -20.14 7.86 -0.11
CA TYR A 96 -20.04 6.80 0.88
C TYR A 96 -18.89 7.04 1.87
N LEU A 97 -17.68 7.28 1.35
CA LEU A 97 -16.49 7.53 2.19
C LEU A 97 -16.66 8.78 3.06
N ARG A 98 -17.29 9.84 2.54
CA ARG A 98 -17.61 11.05 3.32
C ARG A 98 -18.69 10.78 4.36
N GLY A 99 -19.75 10.05 4.00
CA GLY A 99 -20.85 9.70 4.90
C GLY A 99 -20.40 8.86 6.10
N LYS A 100 -19.39 7.99 5.90
CA LYS A 100 -18.73 7.24 6.99
C LYS A 100 -17.69 8.06 7.77
N GLY A 101 -17.43 9.30 7.37
CA GLY A 101 -16.40 10.15 7.99
C GLY A 101 -14.98 9.62 7.82
N LEU A 102 -14.73 8.81 6.77
CA LEU A 102 -13.42 8.23 6.48
C LEU A 102 -12.52 9.20 5.72
N ILE A 103 -13.13 10.07 4.91
CA ILE A 103 -12.44 11.18 4.26
C ILE A 103 -13.04 12.50 4.70
N ALA A 104 -12.19 13.44 5.10
CA ALA A 104 -12.57 14.78 5.52
C ALA A 104 -11.49 15.80 5.12
N GLY A 105 -11.89 17.07 4.97
CA GLY A 105 -10.98 18.14 4.58
C GLY A 105 -10.47 18.03 3.15
N LYS A 106 -9.22 18.45 2.92
CA LYS A 106 -8.61 18.50 1.59
C LYS A 106 -8.06 17.12 1.20
N VAL A 107 -8.91 16.35 0.52
CA VAL A 107 -8.61 15.03 -0.06
C VAL A 107 -8.97 15.06 -1.54
N THR A 108 -8.17 14.39 -2.36
CA THR A 108 -8.46 14.19 -3.79
C THR A 108 -8.85 12.74 -4.01
N VAL A 109 -10.01 12.52 -4.61
CA VAL A 109 -10.46 11.21 -5.07
C VAL A 109 -10.40 11.23 -6.59
N CYS A 110 -9.71 10.27 -7.20
CA CYS A 110 -9.60 10.16 -8.65
C CYS A 110 -9.50 8.70 -9.08
N LEU A 111 -9.69 8.43 -10.37
CA LEU A 111 -9.41 7.11 -10.93
C LEU A 111 -7.91 6.81 -10.85
N GLY A 112 -7.58 5.54 -10.61
CA GLY A 112 -6.21 5.04 -10.65
C GLY A 112 -5.64 5.14 -12.04
N ARG A 113 -6.37 4.66 -13.06
CA ARG A 113 -6.02 4.91 -14.47
C ARG A 113 -7.21 5.56 -15.18
N PRO A 114 -7.00 6.49 -16.14
CA PRO A 114 -8.11 7.24 -16.74
C PRO A 114 -9.19 6.40 -17.42
N ALA A 115 -8.85 5.21 -17.92
CA ALA A 115 -9.78 4.29 -18.58
C ALA A 115 -10.27 3.15 -17.67
N ASP A 116 -9.89 3.16 -16.39
CA ASP A 116 -10.09 2.05 -15.45
C ASP A 116 -10.93 2.51 -14.26
N GLN A 117 -12.22 2.19 -14.29
CA GLN A 117 -13.15 2.51 -13.20
C GLN A 117 -13.06 1.51 -12.03
N SER A 118 -12.29 0.42 -12.19
CA SER A 118 -12.11 -0.61 -11.16
C SER A 118 -11.21 -0.15 -10.01
N VAL A 119 -10.39 0.87 -10.25
CA VAL A 119 -9.44 1.38 -9.25
C VAL A 119 -9.70 2.85 -9.00
N ILE A 120 -10.00 3.17 -7.74
CA ILE A 120 -10.12 4.53 -7.23
C ILE A 120 -8.95 4.79 -6.30
N VAL A 121 -8.41 6.00 -6.34
CA VAL A 121 -7.28 6.43 -5.54
C VAL A 121 -7.70 7.61 -4.69
N VAL A 122 -7.46 7.50 -3.38
CA VAL A 122 -7.70 8.57 -2.41
C VAL A 122 -6.36 9.13 -1.96
N LYS A 123 -6.09 10.37 -2.35
CA LYS A 123 -4.85 11.09 -2.05
C LYS A 123 -5.07 12.08 -0.92
N PHE A 124 -4.21 11.96 0.08
CA PHE A 124 -4.17 12.85 1.23
C PHE A 124 -3.04 13.86 1.08
N LEU A 125 -3.05 14.91 1.90
CA LEU A 125 -1.93 15.84 1.97
C LEU A 125 -0.70 15.14 2.58
N GLY A 126 0.50 15.52 2.13
CA GLY A 126 1.76 15.07 2.70
C GLY A 126 2.05 15.70 4.06
N THR A 127 1.17 15.51 5.04
CA THR A 127 1.25 16.00 6.41
C THR A 127 1.01 14.85 7.40
N PHE A 128 1.37 15.01 8.67
CA PHE A 128 1.05 14.01 9.71
C PHE A 128 -0.46 13.74 9.80
N SER A 129 -1.28 14.79 9.70
CA SER A 129 -2.74 14.65 9.67
C SER A 129 -3.25 13.93 8.42
N GLY A 130 -2.61 14.14 7.27
CA GLY A 130 -2.93 13.42 6.04
C GLY A 130 -2.60 11.94 6.14
N LEU A 131 -1.47 11.59 6.77
CA LEU A 131 -1.12 10.20 7.06
C LEU A 131 -2.12 9.57 8.02
N ALA A 132 -2.46 10.22 9.13
CA ALA A 132 -3.44 9.70 10.09
C ALA A 132 -4.83 9.45 9.45
N ASN A 133 -5.27 10.35 8.55
CA ASN A 133 -6.52 10.16 7.81
C ASN A 133 -6.43 8.98 6.82
N ALA A 134 -5.31 8.82 6.13
CA ALA A 134 -5.06 7.69 5.24
C ALA A 134 -5.04 6.37 6.02
N GLU A 135 -4.43 6.34 7.20
CA GLU A 135 -4.40 5.20 8.10
C GLU A 135 -5.80 4.84 8.61
N LYS A 136 -6.63 5.84 8.95
CA LYS A 136 -8.02 5.61 9.34
C LYS A 136 -8.79 4.87 8.24
N LEU A 137 -8.65 5.29 6.98
CA LEU A 137 -9.29 4.65 5.83
C LEU A 137 -8.72 3.24 5.57
N HIS A 138 -7.40 3.07 5.62
CA HIS A 138 -6.76 1.77 5.49
C HIS A 138 -7.21 0.78 6.58
N LYS A 139 -7.23 1.23 7.84
CA LYS A 139 -7.69 0.43 8.98
C LYS A 139 -9.17 0.06 8.87
N TYR A 140 -10.00 0.98 8.39
CA TYR A 140 -11.41 0.68 8.14
C TYR A 140 -11.58 -0.55 7.24
N PHE A 141 -10.89 -0.60 6.10
CA PHE A 141 -10.98 -1.76 5.22
C PHE A 141 -10.37 -3.03 5.83
N ALA A 142 -9.23 -2.93 6.49
CA ALA A 142 -8.59 -4.06 7.16
C ALA A 142 -9.49 -4.68 8.25
N ASP A 143 -10.07 -3.84 9.12
CA ASP A 143 -10.96 -4.28 10.21
C ASP A 143 -12.24 -4.96 9.66
N ASN A 144 -12.67 -4.60 8.45
CA ASN A 144 -13.81 -5.21 7.75
C ASN A 144 -13.44 -6.42 6.87
N LYS A 145 -12.20 -6.93 6.93
CA LYS A 145 -11.70 -8.02 6.06
C LYS A 145 -11.82 -7.70 4.57
N ARG A 146 -11.51 -6.46 4.22
CA ARG A 146 -11.54 -5.89 2.87
C ARG A 146 -10.21 -5.22 2.52
N GLY A 147 -9.11 -5.66 3.16
CA GLY A 147 -7.78 -5.11 2.99
C GLY A 147 -7.03 -5.71 1.79
N ARG A 148 -5.72 -5.43 1.74
CA ARG A 148 -4.81 -5.93 0.69
C ARG A 148 -4.80 -7.46 0.65
N VAL A 149 -4.69 -8.10 1.81
CA VAL A 149 -4.58 -9.56 1.93
C VAL A 149 -5.83 -10.24 1.40
N GLU A 150 -7.01 -9.76 1.77
CA GLU A 150 -8.27 -10.34 1.30
C GLU A 150 -8.45 -10.13 -0.20
N PHE A 151 -8.11 -8.94 -0.71
CA PHE A 151 -8.16 -8.68 -2.14
C PHE A 151 -7.21 -9.58 -2.95
N GLN A 152 -5.96 -9.76 -2.48
CA GLN A 152 -4.97 -10.63 -3.13
C GLN A 152 -5.36 -12.11 -3.06
N GLY A 153 -5.95 -12.57 -1.96
CA GLY A 153 -6.45 -13.94 -1.81
C GLY A 153 -7.56 -14.27 -2.81
N ILE A 154 -8.43 -13.29 -3.11
CA ILE A 154 -9.48 -13.47 -4.12
C ILE A 154 -8.88 -13.52 -5.54
N ILE A 155 -7.93 -12.63 -5.87
CA ILE A 155 -7.28 -12.62 -7.20
C ILE A 155 -6.47 -13.89 -7.46
N SER A 156 -5.78 -14.40 -6.45
CA SER A 156 -4.88 -15.56 -6.59
C SER A 156 -5.62 -16.90 -6.71
N GLY A 157 -6.95 -16.91 -6.58
CA GLY A 157 -7.79 -18.10 -6.77
C GLY A 157 -7.73 -19.13 -5.64
N ASP A 158 -7.00 -18.85 -4.55
CA ASP A 158 -6.90 -19.74 -3.37
C ASP A 158 -8.10 -19.56 -2.40
N GLY A 159 -8.95 -18.58 -2.68
CA GLY A 159 -10.27 -18.48 -2.08
C GLY A 159 -11.15 -19.62 -2.59
N LYS A 160 -11.35 -20.64 -1.74
CA LYS A 160 -12.62 -21.37 -1.73
C LYS A 160 -13.72 -20.33 -1.93
N SER A 161 -14.39 -20.39 -3.08
CA SER A 161 -15.63 -19.67 -3.30
C SER A 161 -16.57 -20.12 -2.18
N SER A 162 -16.58 -19.40 -1.06
CA SER A 162 -17.75 -19.37 -0.20
C SER A 162 -18.74 -18.51 -0.97
N SER A 163 -19.35 -19.11 -1.99
CA SER A 163 -20.67 -18.74 -2.46
C SER A 163 -21.65 -18.97 -1.31
N SER A 164 -21.60 -18.11 -0.30
CA SER A 164 -22.54 -18.06 0.81
C SER A 164 -22.21 -16.86 1.69
N THR A 165 -22.31 -15.66 1.13
CA THR A 165 -22.92 -14.59 1.94
C THR A 165 -24.39 -14.67 1.59
N GLU A 166 -25.13 -15.28 2.51
CA GLU A 166 -26.57 -15.28 2.57
C GLU A 166 -27.09 -13.90 2.15
N LYS A 167 -28.08 -13.89 1.26
CA LYS A 167 -28.85 -12.70 0.85
C LYS A 167 -29.73 -12.17 2.00
N ASP A 168 -29.28 -12.26 3.24
CA ASP A 168 -30.06 -11.93 4.42
C ASP A 168 -29.30 -10.87 5.23
N ASN A 169 -29.26 -9.66 4.69
CA ASN A 169 -29.45 -8.44 5.46
C ASN A 169 -29.77 -7.30 4.49
N GLU A 170 -31.06 -7.02 4.41
CA GLU A 170 -31.70 -5.96 3.64
C GLU A 170 -31.37 -4.57 4.25
N GLY A 171 -30.07 -4.22 4.31
CA GLY A 171 -29.58 -3.00 4.95
C GLY A 171 -28.10 -2.65 4.73
N ASP A 172 -27.23 -3.61 4.38
CA ASP A 172 -25.82 -3.31 4.09
C ASP A 172 -25.67 -2.68 2.71
N LYS A 173 -25.11 -1.47 2.68
CA LYS A 173 -24.86 -0.70 1.47
C LYS A 173 -23.93 -1.48 0.54
N LEU A 174 -24.25 -1.53 -0.74
CA LEU A 174 -23.49 -2.23 -1.79
C LEU A 174 -21.98 -1.92 -1.75
N GLU A 175 -21.63 -0.69 -1.36
CA GLU A 175 -20.28 -0.20 -1.16
C GLU A 175 -19.49 -0.99 -0.10
N GLU A 176 -20.13 -1.44 0.98
CA GLU A 176 -19.51 -2.28 2.02
C GLU A 176 -19.20 -3.69 1.53
N GLN A 177 -19.90 -4.13 0.48
CA GLN A 177 -19.76 -5.46 -0.09
C GLN A 177 -18.76 -5.51 -1.26
N LEU A 178 -18.63 -4.41 -2.01
CA LEU A 178 -17.82 -4.34 -3.23
C LEU A 178 -16.43 -3.75 -3.01
N LEU A 179 -16.27 -2.81 -2.08
CA LEU A 179 -15.04 -2.04 -1.97
C LEU A 179 -13.98 -2.77 -1.14
N TYR A 180 -12.78 -2.88 -1.71
CA TYR A 180 -11.57 -3.27 -0.99
C TYR A 180 -10.60 -2.11 -0.98
N GLY A 181 -9.89 -1.88 0.13
CA GLY A 181 -8.98 -0.74 0.18
C GLY A 181 -7.78 -0.92 1.10
N TYR A 182 -6.67 -0.27 0.74
CA TYR A 182 -5.42 -0.37 1.48
C TYR A 182 -4.47 0.77 1.15
N MET A 183 -3.53 1.02 2.07
CA MET A 183 -2.44 1.96 1.85
C MET A 183 -1.57 1.52 0.67
N ALA A 184 -1.26 2.44 -0.23
CA ALA A 184 -0.45 2.19 -1.40
C ALA A 184 1.04 2.04 -1.03
N ILE A 185 1.69 1.02 -1.60
CA ILE A 185 3.13 0.75 -1.47
C ILE A 185 3.80 0.81 -2.85
N SER A 186 5.09 0.48 -2.92
CA SER A 186 5.87 0.41 -4.16
C SER A 186 5.24 -0.46 -5.26
N GLU A 187 4.62 -1.58 -4.90
CA GLU A 187 3.96 -2.52 -5.82
C GLU A 187 2.70 -1.94 -6.47
N ASP A 188 2.14 -0.84 -5.95
CA ASP A 188 0.91 -0.22 -6.48
C ASP A 188 1.20 0.91 -7.48
N LEU A 189 2.47 1.20 -7.76
CA LEU A 189 2.87 2.32 -8.63
C LEU A 189 2.29 2.21 -10.05
N ASP A 190 2.01 1.01 -10.53
CA ASP A 190 1.40 0.72 -11.84
C ASP A 190 -0.12 0.90 -11.86
N ARG A 191 -0.75 0.98 -10.68
CA ARG A 191 -2.19 1.25 -10.50
C ARG A 191 -2.53 2.73 -10.46
N LEU A 192 -1.52 3.58 -10.34
CA LEU A 192 -1.67 5.03 -10.29
C LEU A 192 -1.58 5.67 -11.68
N ASP A 193 -2.16 6.86 -11.80
CA ASP A 193 -2.07 7.64 -13.01
C ASP A 193 -0.66 8.22 -13.15
N PHE A 194 -0.34 8.71 -14.35
CA PHE A 194 1.01 9.21 -14.63
C PHE A 194 1.45 10.30 -13.64
N ASN A 195 0.53 11.19 -13.26
CA ASN A 195 0.86 12.29 -12.35
C ASN A 195 1.12 11.77 -10.93
N ASN A 196 0.25 10.94 -10.36
CA ASN A 196 0.49 10.42 -9.01
C ASN A 196 1.72 9.51 -8.98
N ARG A 197 2.00 8.74 -10.03
CA ARG A 197 3.25 7.96 -10.12
C ARG A 197 4.49 8.85 -10.15
N LYS A 198 4.48 9.92 -10.95
CA LYS A 198 5.64 10.82 -11.13
C LYS A 198 6.01 11.61 -9.88
N TRP A 199 5.00 12.03 -9.11
CA TRP A 199 5.19 12.93 -7.97
C TRP A 199 5.18 12.23 -6.61
N SER A 200 4.97 10.91 -6.58
CA SER A 200 5.06 10.13 -5.34
C SER A 200 6.48 9.65 -5.08
N VAL A 201 6.86 9.64 -3.81
CA VAL A 201 8.10 9.05 -3.31
C VAL A 201 7.77 7.96 -2.31
N ILE A 202 8.68 7.00 -2.09
CA ILE A 202 8.50 5.97 -1.07
C ILE A 202 9.06 6.48 0.25
N LYS A 203 8.31 6.34 1.35
CA LYS A 203 8.76 6.68 2.71
C LYS A 203 8.40 5.58 3.71
N SER A 204 9.23 5.42 4.73
CA SER A 204 8.88 4.58 5.90
C SER A 204 7.83 5.30 6.74
N ARG A 205 6.71 4.62 6.97
CA ARG A 205 5.64 5.06 7.85
C ARG A 205 6.12 5.14 9.30
N LYS A 206 6.86 4.14 9.77
CA LYS A 206 7.46 4.11 11.11
C LYS A 206 8.38 5.31 11.33
N GLU A 207 9.28 5.61 10.39
CA GLU A 207 10.17 6.78 10.52
C GLU A 207 9.39 8.10 10.60
N ILE A 208 8.30 8.24 9.83
CA ILE A 208 7.44 9.43 9.91
C ILE A 208 6.77 9.52 11.30
N GLN A 209 6.29 8.40 11.84
CA GLN A 209 5.65 8.35 13.14
C GLN A 209 6.64 8.63 14.29
N ASP A 210 7.86 8.11 14.18
CA ASP A 210 8.94 8.38 15.15
C ASP A 210 9.29 9.87 15.18
N LEU A 211 9.34 10.51 14.00
CA LEU A 211 9.53 11.96 13.89
C LEU A 211 8.36 12.76 14.49
N ALA A 212 7.12 12.29 14.32
CA ALA A 212 5.94 12.94 14.91
C ALA A 212 5.93 12.85 16.44
N ASN A 213 6.47 11.76 16.99
CA ASN A 213 6.52 11.50 18.43
C ASN A 213 7.79 12.04 19.11
N ALA A 214 8.75 12.56 18.35
CA ALA A 214 10.00 13.06 18.89
C ALA A 214 9.74 14.28 19.81
N PRO A 215 10.32 14.33 21.02
CA PRO A 215 10.14 15.45 21.91
C PRO A 215 10.70 16.73 21.26
N VAL A 216 9.93 17.82 21.34
CA VAL A 216 10.39 19.14 20.88
C VAL A 216 11.59 19.52 21.74
N LYS A 217 12.76 19.72 21.12
CA LYS A 217 13.94 20.21 21.83
C LYS A 217 13.59 21.58 22.41
N LEU A 218 13.46 21.66 23.73
CA LEU A 218 13.48 22.93 24.45
C LEU A 218 14.89 23.48 24.26
N ASN A 219 15.06 24.43 23.35
CA ASN A 219 16.27 25.23 23.32
C ASN A 219 16.25 26.08 24.60
N ASP A 220 17.07 25.69 25.57
CA ASP A 220 17.42 26.54 26.70
C ASP A 220 17.96 27.87 26.13
N ARG A 221 17.24 28.95 26.41
CA ARG A 221 17.62 30.33 26.07
C ARG A 221 18.54 30.90 27.13
#